data_AF-A0A4V1LML6-F1
#
_entry.id   AF-A0A4V1LML6-F1
#
_cell.length_a   1.000
_cell.length_b   1.000
_cell.length_c   1.000
_cell.angle_alpha   90.00
_cell.angle_beta   90.00
_cell.angle_gamma   90.00
#
_symmetry.space_group_name_H-M   'P 1'
#
loop_
_entity.id
_entity.type
_entity.pdbx_description
1 polymer ?
#
loop_
_entity_poly.entity_id
_entity_poly.type
_entity_poly.pdbx_seq_one_letter_code
_entity_poly.pdbx_strand_id
1 'polypeptide(L)'
;MKKIAICSLVLLFISCSQTTSLSPNETAKVVAESFYHGDKTTLKKHTTSDGYANFVSIQEMFAQDKNSKSDFKIIDEVTDGGVSWVKYSTAYDPKPGVFKLVQEDGQWKVTHNGPQDKGPF
;
A
#
# COMPACT_ATOMS: atom_id res chain seq x y z
N MET A 1 50.74 16.60 34.10
CA MET A 1 50.54 15.32 33.34
C MET A 1 49.89 14.35 34.32
N LYS A 2 48.74 13.69 34.12
CA LYS A 2 47.93 13.31 32.95
C LYS A 2 46.44 13.48 33.33
N LYS A 3 45.61 13.93 32.37
CA LYS A 3 44.16 14.09 32.55
C LYS A 3 43.46 12.75 32.30
N ILE A 4 42.59 12.32 33.21
CA ILE A 4 41.60 11.26 32.94
C ILE A 4 40.26 11.98 32.80
N ALA A 5 39.88 12.28 31.55
CA ALA A 5 38.54 12.72 31.23
C ALA A 5 37.78 11.50 30.70
N ILE A 6 36.94 10.93 31.55
CA ILE A 6 35.96 9.91 31.17
C ILE A 6 34.89 10.64 30.36
N CYS A 7 35.04 10.65 29.04
CA CYS A 7 33.95 11.01 28.15
C CYS A 7 33.04 9.79 28.04
N SER A 8 32.04 9.70 28.91
CA SER A 8 30.85 8.87 28.70
C SER A 8 30.11 9.41 27.48
N LEU A 9 30.58 9.02 26.29
CA LEU A 9 29.82 9.16 25.07
C LEU A 9 28.83 8.00 25.05
N VAL A 10 27.69 8.21 25.71
CA VAL A 10 26.49 7.40 25.52
C VAL A 10 26.12 7.59 24.05
N LEU A 11 26.61 6.69 23.20
CA LEU A 11 26.13 6.49 21.85
C LEU A 11 24.69 5.99 21.99
N LEU A 12 23.76 6.94 22.07
CA LEU A 12 22.36 6.71 21.75
C LEU A 12 22.32 6.39 20.25
N PHE A 13 22.65 5.15 19.90
CA PHE A 13 22.15 4.53 18.69
C PHE A 13 20.65 4.37 18.89
N ILE A 14 19.91 5.47 18.68
CA ILE A 14 18.53 5.40 18.28
C ILE A 14 18.58 4.78 16.89
N SER A 15 18.68 3.46 16.83
CA SER A 15 18.35 2.72 15.64
C SER A 15 16.93 3.15 15.30
N CYS A 16 16.80 4.06 14.33
CA CYS A 16 15.59 4.18 13.54
C CYS A 16 15.40 2.80 12.90
N SER A 17 14.75 1.88 13.60
CA SER A 17 14.04 0.79 12.97
C SER A 17 12.82 1.43 12.32
N GLN A 18 13.06 2.26 11.31
CA GLN A 18 12.02 2.67 10.39
C GLN A 18 11.59 1.38 9.70
N THR A 19 10.54 0.76 10.21
CA THR A 19 9.67 -0.05 9.37
C THR A 19 9.22 0.89 8.26
N THR A 20 9.93 0.91 7.13
CA THR A 20 9.62 1.78 5.99
C THR A 20 8.26 1.36 5.48
N SER A 21 7.23 2.08 5.90
CA SER A 21 5.88 1.91 5.37
C SER A 21 5.91 2.21 3.88
N LEU A 22 5.36 1.32 3.06
CA LEU A 22 5.19 1.59 1.64
C LEU A 22 4.43 2.89 1.44
N SER A 23 4.80 3.67 0.44
CA SER A 23 4.02 4.83 -0.01
C SER A 23 2.65 4.40 -0.57
N PRO A 24 1.71 5.34 -0.81
CA PRO A 24 0.42 5.00 -1.39
C PRO A 24 0.51 4.28 -2.74
N ASN A 25 1.34 4.77 -3.65
CA ASN A 25 1.53 4.14 -4.97
C ASN A 25 2.16 2.74 -4.89
N GLU A 26 3.15 2.53 -4.02
CA GLU A 26 3.75 1.22 -3.79
C GLU A 26 2.74 0.24 -3.22
N THR A 27 1.95 0.69 -2.23
CA THR A 27 0.85 -0.11 -1.66
C THR A 27 -0.19 -0.44 -2.73
N ALA A 28 -0.59 0.54 -3.55
CA ALA A 28 -1.56 0.34 -4.63
C ALA A 28 -1.07 -0.73 -5.64
N LYS A 29 0.21 -0.67 -6.01
CA LYS A 29 0.81 -1.69 -6.89
C LYS A 29 0.73 -3.09 -6.26
N VAL A 30 1.17 -3.22 -5.01
CA VAL A 30 1.15 -4.50 -4.28
C VAL A 30 -0.26 -5.06 -4.17
N VAL A 31 -1.25 -4.23 -3.87
CA VAL A 31 -2.66 -4.64 -3.79
C VAL A 31 -3.21 -5.07 -5.15
N ALA A 32 -2.96 -4.31 -6.22
CA ALA A 32 -3.40 -4.69 -7.56
C ALA A 32 -2.79 -6.03 -8.01
N GLU A 33 -1.48 -6.19 -7.85
CA GLU A 33 -0.79 -7.43 -8.25
C GLU A 33 -1.24 -8.63 -7.40
N SER A 34 -1.35 -8.47 -6.07
CA SER A 34 -1.85 -9.54 -5.21
C SER A 34 -3.30 -9.92 -5.50
N PHE A 35 -4.15 -8.96 -5.85
CA PHE A 35 -5.51 -9.23 -6.32
C PHE A 35 -5.49 -10.10 -7.58
N TYR A 36 -4.86 -9.63 -8.66
CA TYR A 36 -4.86 -10.35 -9.93
C TYR A 36 -4.09 -11.68 -9.88
N HIS A 37 -3.09 -11.85 -9.02
CA HIS A 37 -2.32 -13.11 -8.93
C HIS A 37 -2.83 -14.08 -7.84
N GLY A 38 -3.95 -13.76 -7.19
CA GLY A 38 -4.55 -14.65 -6.19
C GLY A 38 -3.80 -14.71 -4.85
N ASP A 39 -2.91 -13.77 -4.56
CA ASP A 39 -2.12 -13.76 -3.31
C ASP A 39 -2.93 -13.16 -2.16
N LYS A 40 -3.75 -14.01 -1.53
CA LYS A 40 -4.62 -13.65 -0.41
C LYS A 40 -3.84 -13.15 0.82
N THR A 41 -2.61 -13.63 1.03
CA THR A 41 -1.79 -13.26 2.20
C THR A 41 -1.28 -11.82 2.07
N THR A 42 -0.68 -11.49 0.93
CA THR A 42 -0.20 -10.14 0.65
C THR A 42 -1.37 -9.17 0.54
N LEU A 43 -2.46 -9.58 -0.13
CA LEU A 43 -3.67 -8.78 -0.25
C LEU A 43 -4.19 -8.39 1.14
N LYS A 44 -4.38 -9.37 2.05
CA LYS A 44 -4.84 -9.11 3.43
C LYS A 44 -3.93 -8.17 4.21
N LYS A 45 -2.61 -8.25 4.01
CA LYS A 45 -1.64 -7.41 4.72
C LYS A 45 -1.73 -5.94 4.31
N HIS A 46 -2.00 -5.68 3.04
CA HIS A 46 -1.97 -4.33 2.45
C HIS A 46 -3.36 -3.71 2.24
N THR A 47 -4.39 -4.34 2.76
CA THR A 47 -5.77 -3.83 2.77
C THR A 47 -6.31 -3.72 4.19
N THR A 48 -7.22 -2.78 4.42
CA THR A 48 -8.08 -2.77 5.61
C THR A 48 -8.94 -4.04 5.66
N SER A 49 -9.56 -4.36 6.80
CA SER A 49 -10.44 -5.54 6.91
C SER A 49 -11.60 -5.50 5.89
N ASP A 50 -12.22 -4.33 5.74
CA ASP A 50 -13.32 -4.13 4.79
C ASP A 50 -12.86 -4.21 3.33
N GLY A 51 -11.69 -3.60 3.04
CA GLY A 51 -11.04 -3.72 1.73
C GLY A 51 -10.75 -5.17 1.37
N TYR A 52 -10.17 -5.94 2.29
CA TYR A 52 -9.86 -7.36 2.09
C TYR A 52 -11.12 -8.16 1.77
N ALA A 53 -12.18 -8.00 2.59
CA ALA A 53 -13.44 -8.71 2.41
C ALA A 53 -14.06 -8.42 1.04
N ASN A 54 -14.00 -7.17 0.59
CA ASN A 54 -14.49 -6.79 -0.73
C ASN A 54 -13.66 -7.42 -1.86
N PHE A 55 -12.34 -7.29 -1.83
CA PHE A 55 -11.47 -7.83 -2.88
C PHE A 55 -11.52 -9.36 -2.95
N VAL A 56 -11.39 -10.05 -1.82
CA VAL A 56 -11.33 -11.52 -1.81
C VAL A 56 -12.64 -12.15 -2.32
N SER A 57 -13.78 -11.46 -2.15
CA SER A 57 -15.09 -11.95 -2.60
C SER A 57 -15.22 -12.10 -4.11
N ILE A 58 -14.43 -11.32 -4.87
CA ILE A 58 -14.45 -11.32 -6.34
C ILE A 58 -13.13 -11.77 -6.99
N GLN A 59 -12.07 -11.95 -6.20
CA GLN A 59 -10.70 -12.19 -6.69
C GLN A 59 -10.61 -13.34 -7.71
N GLU A 60 -11.30 -14.45 -7.44
CA GLU A 60 -11.26 -15.64 -8.29
C GLU A 60 -11.84 -15.40 -9.69
N MET A 61 -12.74 -14.42 -9.85
CA MET A 61 -13.32 -14.05 -11.14
C MET A 61 -12.37 -13.25 -12.02
N PHE A 62 -11.33 -12.64 -11.43
CA PHE A 62 -10.39 -11.74 -12.12
C PHE A 62 -8.96 -12.27 -12.11
N ALA A 63 -8.69 -13.40 -11.44
CA ALA A 63 -7.37 -13.96 -11.32
C ALA A 63 -6.72 -14.22 -12.69
N GLN A 64 -5.45 -13.87 -12.80
CA GLN A 64 -4.58 -14.03 -13.95
C GLN A 64 -3.50 -15.05 -13.63
N ASP A 65 -2.77 -15.51 -14.65
CA ASP A 65 -1.60 -16.37 -14.45
C ASP A 65 -0.56 -15.66 -13.57
N LYS A 66 0.06 -16.38 -12.62
CA LYS A 66 1.03 -15.78 -11.69
C LYS A 66 2.27 -15.20 -12.36
N ASN A 67 2.59 -15.63 -13.59
CA ASN A 67 3.70 -15.13 -14.38
C ASN A 67 3.29 -14.04 -15.37
N SER A 68 1.99 -13.73 -15.46
CA SER A 68 1.51 -12.63 -16.29
C SER A 68 2.03 -11.29 -15.73
N LYS A 69 2.47 -10.41 -16.64
CA LYS A 69 2.97 -9.08 -16.28
C LYS A 69 1.78 -8.13 -16.08
N SER A 70 1.79 -7.43 -14.95
CA SER A 70 0.74 -6.47 -14.60
C SER A 70 0.77 -5.21 -15.45
N ASP A 71 1.94 -4.83 -15.97
CA ASP A 71 2.25 -3.52 -16.54
C ASP A 71 1.63 -2.36 -15.74
N PHE A 72 1.64 -2.51 -14.41
CA PHE A 72 1.03 -1.55 -13.49
C PHE A 72 1.66 -0.16 -13.66
N LYS A 73 0.80 0.85 -13.85
CA LYS A 73 1.22 2.24 -14.02
C LYS A 73 0.33 3.15 -13.18
N ILE A 74 0.94 4.12 -12.52
CA ILE A 74 0.24 5.22 -11.88
C ILE A 74 -0.18 6.22 -12.97
N ILE A 75 -1.45 6.62 -12.95
CA ILE A 75 -2.00 7.67 -13.80
C ILE A 75 -2.04 8.97 -13.03
N ASP A 76 -2.54 8.94 -11.80
CA ASP A 76 -2.65 10.12 -10.93
C ASP A 76 -2.68 9.71 -9.45
N GLU A 77 -2.26 10.61 -8.57
CA GLU A 77 -2.26 10.43 -7.12
C GLU A 77 -2.65 11.74 -6.43
N VAL A 78 -3.66 11.69 -5.56
CA VAL A 78 -4.07 12.82 -4.73
C VAL A 78 -4.08 12.38 -3.27
N THR A 79 -3.23 13.01 -2.47
CA THR A 79 -3.16 12.76 -1.02
C THR A 79 -3.59 14.00 -0.27
N ASP A 80 -4.60 13.83 0.60
CA ASP A 80 -5.11 14.90 1.48
C ASP A 80 -5.33 14.32 2.89
N GLY A 81 -4.62 14.90 3.86
CA GLY A 81 -4.57 14.39 5.23
C GLY A 81 -4.14 12.91 5.30
N GLY A 82 -4.95 12.09 5.98
CA GLY A 82 -4.71 10.65 6.16
C GLY A 82 -5.28 9.75 5.07
N VAL A 83 -5.71 10.33 3.93
CA VAL A 83 -6.33 9.60 2.81
C VAL A 83 -5.53 9.87 1.53
N SER A 84 -5.31 8.83 0.74
CA SER A 84 -4.72 8.93 -0.59
C SER A 84 -5.58 8.22 -1.62
N TRP A 85 -5.73 8.85 -2.79
CA TRP A 85 -6.45 8.32 -3.93
C TRP A 85 -5.46 8.05 -5.04
N VAL A 86 -5.34 6.80 -5.46
CA VAL A 86 -4.42 6.37 -6.51
C VAL A 86 -5.22 5.87 -7.70
N LYS A 87 -5.10 6.57 -8.84
CA LYS A 87 -5.62 6.13 -10.14
C LYS A 87 -4.52 5.40 -10.89
N TYR A 88 -4.81 4.21 -11.37
CA TYR A 88 -3.82 3.34 -11.99
C TYR A 88 -4.40 2.57 -13.19
N SER A 89 -3.52 2.00 -14.01
CA SER A 89 -3.88 1.03 -15.05
C SER A 89 -3.08 -0.26 -14.89
N THR A 90 -3.63 -1.35 -15.42
CA THR A 90 -2.94 -2.64 -15.58
C THR A 90 -3.11 -3.14 -17.00
N ALA A 91 -2.38 -4.19 -17.38
CA ALA A 91 -2.60 -4.93 -18.62
C ALA A 91 -3.92 -5.75 -18.62
N TYR A 92 -4.56 -5.91 -17.47
CA TYR A 92 -5.69 -6.84 -17.30
C TYR A 92 -7.07 -6.19 -17.42
N ASP A 93 -7.16 -4.89 -17.12
CA ASP A 93 -8.40 -4.12 -17.25
C ASP A 93 -8.17 -2.94 -18.22
N PRO A 94 -8.97 -2.81 -19.29
CA PRO A 94 -8.87 -1.66 -20.19
C PRO A 94 -9.27 -0.33 -19.53
N LYS A 95 -9.95 -0.37 -18.38
CA LYS A 95 -10.35 0.82 -17.62
C LYS A 95 -9.38 1.06 -16.46
N PRO A 96 -9.00 2.33 -16.21
CA PRO A 96 -8.27 2.68 -15.00
C PRO A 96 -9.00 2.28 -13.73
N GLY A 97 -8.28 1.67 -12.79
CA GLY A 97 -8.73 1.43 -11.43
C GLY A 97 -8.47 2.67 -10.56
N VAL A 98 -9.22 2.76 -9.45
CA VAL A 98 -9.02 3.79 -8.43
C VAL A 98 -9.04 3.13 -7.06
N PHE A 99 -7.94 3.27 -6.32
CA PHE A 99 -7.87 2.88 -4.92
C PHE A 99 -7.96 4.09 -4.01
N LYS A 100 -8.76 3.95 -2.95
CA LYS A 100 -8.66 4.77 -1.75
C LYS A 100 -7.77 4.05 -0.75
N LEU A 101 -6.81 4.78 -0.20
CA LEU A 101 -5.90 4.30 0.83
C LEU A 101 -6.08 5.16 2.09
N VAL A 102 -5.98 4.50 3.23
CA VAL A 102 -6.01 5.13 4.55
C VAL A 102 -4.80 4.65 5.36
N GLN A 103 -4.40 5.44 6.36
CA GLN A 103 -3.38 4.99 7.31
C GLN A 103 -4.01 4.17 8.44
N GLU A 104 -3.51 2.95 8.64
CA GLU A 104 -3.76 2.12 9.82
C GLU A 104 -2.41 1.64 10.38
N ASP A 105 -2.18 1.81 11.68
CA ASP A 105 -0.93 1.40 12.34
C ASP A 105 0.35 1.91 11.66
N GLY A 106 0.29 3.16 11.15
CA GLY A 106 1.41 3.79 10.45
C GLY A 106 1.69 3.22 9.06
N GLN A 107 0.80 2.42 8.49
CA GLN A 107 0.91 1.85 7.15
C GLN A 107 -0.25 2.28 6.28
N TRP A 108 0.04 2.60 5.01
CA TRP A 108 -1.00 2.78 4.02
C TRP A 108 -1.64 1.42 3.70
N LYS A 109 -2.97 1.40 3.68
CA LYS A 109 -3.76 0.24 3.29
C LYS A 109 -4.89 0.64 2.36
N VAL A 110 -5.13 -0.16 1.33
CA VAL A 110 -6.29 0.03 0.46
C VAL A 110 -7.56 -0.34 1.22
N THR A 111 -8.60 0.47 1.08
CA THR A 111 -9.91 0.24 1.68
C THR A 111 -11.00 0.16 0.62
N HIS A 112 -12.18 -0.28 1.03
CA HIS A 112 -13.35 -0.30 0.17
C HIS A 112 -13.84 1.14 -0.07
N ASN A 113 -14.12 1.48 -1.33
CA ASN A 113 -14.75 2.74 -1.68
C ASN A 113 -16.26 2.61 -1.44
N GLY A 114 -16.76 3.22 -0.36
CA GLY A 114 -18.18 3.20 -0.06
C GLY A 114 -19.00 4.03 -1.06
N PRO A 115 -20.32 3.84 -1.14
CA PRO A 115 -21.19 4.58 -2.08
C PRO A 115 -21.15 6.11 -1.93
N GLN A 116 -20.74 6.61 -0.76
CA GLN A 116 -20.64 8.04 -0.46
C GLN A 116 -19.24 8.61 -0.74
N ASP A 117 -18.25 7.76 -1.02
CA ASP A 117 -16.89 8.20 -1.28
C ASP A 117 -16.79 8.82 -2.68
N LYS A 118 -16.68 10.15 -2.73
CA LYS A 118 -16.41 10.90 -3.96
C LYS A 118 -14.91 11.17 -4.03
N GLY A 119 -14.18 10.26 -4.65
CA GLY A 119 -12.77 10.45 -4.95
C GLY A 119 -12.55 11.67 -5.86
N PRO A 120 -11.30 12.13 -6.01
CA PRO A 120 -10.96 13.33 -6.76
C PRO A 120 -10.96 13.15 -8.29
N PHE A 121 -11.40 11.99 -8.80
CA PHE A 121 -11.32 11.58 -10.21
C PHE A 121 -12.67 11.21 -10.81
#